data_AF-A0A1E7HJY6-F1
#
_entry.id   AF-A0A1E7HJY6-F1
#
_cell.length_a   1.000
_cell.length_b   1.000
_cell.length_c   1.000
_cell.angle_alpha   90.00
_cell.angle_beta   90.00
_cell.angle_gamma   90.00
#
_symmetry.space_group_name_H-M   'P 1'
#
loop_
_entity.id
_entity.type
_entity.pdbx_description
1 polymer ?
#
loop_
_entity_poly.entity_id
_entity_poly.type
_entity_poly.pdbx_seq_one_letter_code
_entity_poly.pdbx_strand_id
1 'polypeptide(L)'
;MPNFELAVLYELSSQELFDSTEALFEDLKAKVSRIFSARRVVLEVANREIFYWGFGQQRLSLGHYLLSSHAVYEKVLGQEQELGRFWLEKAEPFKDFELRLLDIYCRQLERVLYAIKANQELVSANTRFREMVEHAPMLAIHGFDGDGRILYWNRTAEKLYGFAKEEVLGQKVSVELMGYALHRQFQQVLSNPPIAGEERVWEGEVPHRLGQKKSVLSFVLPVGDLQQTNEFMRMDVDVSQNKRMEQR
;
A
#
# COMPACT_ATOMS: atom_id res chain seq x y z
N MET A 1 -24.09 21.08 -32.84
CA MET A 1 -22.90 21.42 -32.04
C MET A 1 -23.02 20.99 -30.57
N PRO A 2 -24.07 21.32 -29.78
CA PRO A 2 -24.07 21.03 -28.33
C PRO A 2 -24.03 19.54 -27.95
N ASN A 3 -24.65 18.65 -28.75
CA ASN A 3 -24.63 17.21 -28.46
C ASN A 3 -23.25 16.54 -28.65
N PHE A 4 -22.38 17.10 -29.50
CA PHE A 4 -21.04 16.54 -29.73
C PHE A 4 -20.12 16.86 -28.56
N GLU A 5 -20.14 18.12 -28.08
CA GLU A 5 -19.34 18.54 -26.92
C GLU A 5 -19.76 17.80 -25.64
N LEU A 6 -21.07 17.59 -25.44
CA LEU A 6 -21.58 16.79 -24.32
C LEU A 6 -21.16 15.32 -24.38
N ALA A 7 -21.17 14.70 -25.56
CA ALA A 7 -20.71 13.33 -25.74
C ALA A 7 -19.21 13.18 -25.47
N VAL A 8 -18.40 14.11 -25.95
CA VAL A 8 -16.96 14.16 -25.69
C VAL A 8 -16.68 14.39 -24.21
N LEU A 9 -17.40 15.29 -23.54
CA LEU A 9 -17.27 15.52 -22.10
C LEU A 9 -17.64 14.27 -21.30
N TYR A 10 -18.74 13.58 -21.66
CA TYR A 10 -19.14 12.35 -20.98
C TYR A 10 -18.05 11.29 -21.07
N GLU A 11 -17.48 11.10 -22.26
CA GLU A 11 -16.44 10.12 -22.52
C GLU A 11 -15.09 10.47 -21.87
N LEU A 12 -14.73 11.75 -21.82
CA LEU A 12 -13.56 12.17 -21.05
C LEU A 12 -13.81 11.98 -19.55
N SER A 13 -15.02 12.28 -19.08
CA SER A 13 -15.41 12.20 -17.66
C SER A 13 -15.64 10.79 -17.13
N SER A 14 -15.72 9.77 -18.00
CA SER A 14 -15.93 8.39 -17.57
C SER A 14 -14.77 7.97 -16.67
N GLN A 15 -15.06 7.74 -15.39
CA GLN A 15 -14.06 7.34 -14.40
C GLN A 15 -13.78 5.85 -14.56
N GLU A 16 -12.69 5.55 -15.24
CA GLU A 16 -12.06 4.23 -15.12
C GLU A 16 -11.07 4.28 -13.96
N LEU A 17 -11.12 3.25 -13.11
CA LEU A 17 -10.10 3.03 -12.09
C LEU A 17 -8.89 2.40 -12.79
N PHE A 18 -7.72 3.01 -12.63
CA PHE A 18 -6.48 2.52 -13.21
C PHE A 18 -5.57 2.01 -12.11
N ASP A 19 -5.13 0.77 -12.24
CA ASP A 19 -4.21 0.14 -11.28
C ASP A 19 -2.74 0.53 -11.52
N SER A 20 -2.43 1.15 -12.67
CA SER A 20 -1.08 1.58 -13.03
C SER A 20 -1.08 2.79 -13.98
N THR A 21 0.04 3.51 -14.02
CA THR A 21 0.27 4.59 -14.98
C THR A 21 0.26 4.11 -16.44
N GLU A 22 0.66 2.85 -16.69
CA GLU A 22 0.67 2.27 -18.03
C GLU A 22 -0.75 2.03 -18.56
N ALA A 23 -1.65 1.49 -17.72
CA ALA A 23 -3.06 1.32 -18.09
C ALA A 23 -3.73 2.68 -18.35
N LEU A 24 -3.45 3.67 -17.50
CA LEU A 24 -3.88 5.05 -17.71
C LEU A 24 -3.38 5.61 -19.04
N PHE A 25 -2.12 5.36 -19.39
CA PHE A 25 -1.54 5.87 -20.63
C PHE A 25 -2.20 5.27 -21.88
N GLU A 26 -2.54 3.98 -21.86
CA GLU A 26 -3.23 3.34 -22.99
C GLU A 26 -4.64 3.92 -23.22
N ASP A 27 -5.41 4.17 -22.15
CA ASP A 27 -6.69 4.87 -22.24
C ASP A 27 -6.53 6.31 -22.73
N LEU A 28 -5.57 7.04 -22.15
CA LEU A 28 -5.26 8.42 -22.53
C LEU A 28 -4.92 8.51 -24.01
N LYS A 29 -4.04 7.66 -24.51
CA LYS A 29 -3.69 7.54 -25.93
C LYS A 29 -4.94 7.30 -26.78
N ALA A 30 -5.78 6.32 -26.43
CA ALA A 30 -6.98 6.00 -27.19
C ALA A 30 -7.95 7.20 -27.27
N LYS A 31 -8.19 7.88 -26.15
CA LYS A 31 -9.06 9.06 -26.06
C LYS A 31 -8.51 10.22 -26.87
N VAL A 32 -7.24 10.58 -26.69
CA VAL A 32 -6.70 11.78 -27.34
C VAL A 32 -6.45 11.59 -28.83
N SER A 33 -6.12 10.38 -29.29
CA SER A 33 -6.07 10.05 -30.71
C SER A 33 -7.44 10.18 -31.38
N ARG A 34 -8.50 9.70 -30.72
CA ARG A 34 -9.86 9.71 -31.30
C ARG A 34 -10.55 11.08 -31.22
N ILE A 35 -10.40 11.79 -30.11
CA ILE A 35 -11.10 13.07 -29.85
C ILE A 35 -10.34 14.26 -30.46
N PHE A 36 -9.02 14.31 -30.32
CA PHE A 36 -8.21 15.45 -30.72
C PHE A 36 -7.38 15.19 -31.98
N SER A 37 -7.54 14.02 -32.62
CA SER A 37 -6.72 13.60 -33.76
C SER A 37 -5.21 13.68 -33.45
N ALA A 38 -4.85 13.33 -32.22
CA ALA A 38 -3.46 13.33 -31.78
C ALA A 38 -2.62 12.38 -32.63
N ARG A 39 -1.48 12.86 -33.10
CA ARG A 39 -0.48 12.07 -33.83
C ARG A 39 0.59 11.52 -32.91
N ARG A 40 0.92 12.28 -31.88
CA ARG A 40 1.92 11.91 -30.88
C ARG A 40 1.48 12.38 -29.51
N VAL A 41 1.82 11.58 -28.52
CA VAL A 41 1.45 11.82 -27.13
C VAL A 41 2.62 11.41 -26.25
N VAL A 42 2.90 12.23 -25.25
CA VAL A 42 3.84 11.90 -24.19
C VAL A 42 3.22 12.23 -22.83
N LEU A 43 3.41 11.30 -21.90
CA LEU A 43 3.11 11.49 -20.50
C LEU A 43 4.37 11.16 -19.70
N GLU A 44 4.99 12.20 -19.15
CA GLU A 44 6.03 12.06 -18.13
C GLU A 44 5.35 12.08 -16.77
N VAL A 45 5.71 11.16 -15.87
CA VAL A 45 5.24 11.16 -14.48
C VAL A 45 6.40 11.35 -13.51
N ALA A 46 6.11 11.84 -12.29
CA ALA A 46 7.09 12.32 -11.30
C ALA A 46 8.28 11.37 -11.00
N ASN A 47 8.14 10.05 -11.23
CA ASN A 47 9.23 9.08 -11.08
C ASN A 47 10.18 9.01 -12.30
N ARG A 48 10.08 9.97 -13.24
CA ARG A 48 10.80 10.00 -14.54
C ARG A 48 10.47 8.83 -15.46
N GLU A 49 9.35 8.16 -15.23
CA GLU A 49 8.79 7.25 -16.21
C GLU A 49 8.17 8.08 -17.33
N ILE A 50 8.51 7.71 -18.57
CA ILE A 50 8.06 8.42 -19.76
C ILE A 50 7.30 7.42 -20.62
N PHE A 51 6.01 7.67 -20.77
CA PHE A 51 5.14 6.94 -21.67
C PHE A 51 4.93 7.76 -22.93
N TYR A 52 4.99 7.12 -24.10
CA TYR A 52 4.90 7.83 -25.36
C TYR A 52 4.30 6.99 -26.48
N TRP A 53 3.72 7.67 -27.46
CA TRP A 53 3.13 7.05 -28.65
C TRP A 53 3.27 7.97 -29.86
N GLY A 54 3.36 7.37 -31.07
CA GLY A 54 3.45 8.09 -32.34
C GLY A 54 4.88 8.44 -32.83
N PHE A 55 5.91 7.93 -32.16
CA PHE A 55 7.32 8.22 -32.46
C PHE A 55 8.04 7.13 -33.28
N GLY A 56 7.37 6.04 -33.63
CA GLY A 56 7.99 4.92 -34.38
C GLY A 56 9.09 4.22 -33.56
N GLN A 57 10.20 3.82 -34.21
CA GLN A 57 11.36 3.20 -33.54
C GLN A 57 12.37 4.21 -32.94
N GLN A 58 12.05 5.50 -32.94
CA GLN A 58 12.97 6.51 -32.42
C GLN A 58 12.96 6.50 -30.89
N ARG A 59 14.15 6.38 -30.30
CA ARG A 59 14.33 6.57 -28.86
C ARG A 59 14.22 8.06 -28.54
N LEU A 60 13.24 8.42 -27.73
CA LEU A 60 13.02 9.81 -27.31
C LEU A 60 14.22 10.33 -26.49
N SER A 61 14.63 11.54 -26.84
CA SER A 61 15.54 12.38 -26.05
C SER A 61 14.84 13.71 -25.78
N LEU A 62 15.16 14.37 -24.67
CA LEU A 62 14.56 15.65 -24.24
C LEU A 62 14.57 16.75 -25.32
N GLY A 63 15.41 16.66 -26.36
CA GLY A 63 15.43 17.60 -27.48
C GLY A 63 14.35 17.38 -28.55
N HIS A 64 13.69 16.22 -28.58
CA HIS A 64 12.67 15.91 -29.61
C HIS A 64 11.37 16.71 -29.44
N TYR A 65 11.08 17.23 -28.25
CA TYR A 65 9.88 18.03 -27.98
C TYR A 65 9.87 19.40 -28.67
N LEU A 66 11.05 19.92 -29.04
CA LEU A 66 11.26 21.34 -29.36
C LEU A 66 11.31 21.66 -30.87
N LEU A 67 11.23 20.66 -31.75
CA LEU A 67 11.44 20.83 -33.20
C LEU A 67 10.24 20.38 -34.06
N SER A 68 9.02 20.40 -33.51
CA SER A 68 7.83 20.06 -34.28
C SER A 68 7.33 21.26 -35.09
N SER A 69 7.08 21.07 -36.38
CA SER A 69 6.35 22.04 -37.24
C SER A 69 4.83 21.97 -37.07
N HIS A 70 4.36 21.10 -36.17
CA HIS A 70 2.94 20.83 -35.92
C HIS A 70 2.45 21.55 -34.67
N ALA A 71 1.14 21.57 -34.47
CA ALA A 71 0.54 22.17 -33.28
C ALA A 71 0.81 21.29 -32.06
N VAL A 72 1.29 21.93 -30.99
CA VAL A 72 1.66 21.28 -29.72
C VAL A 72 0.84 21.86 -28.59
N TYR A 73 0.35 20.98 -27.71
CA TYR A 73 -0.21 21.31 -26.41
C TYR A 73 0.68 20.69 -25.33
N GLU A 74 1.11 21.50 -24.37
CA GLU A 74 1.90 21.06 -23.23
C GLU A 74 1.24 21.54 -21.93
N LYS A 75 1.18 20.65 -20.94
CA LYS A 75 0.68 20.96 -19.61
C LYS A 75 1.54 20.27 -18.55
N VAL A 76 2.06 21.05 -17.61
CA VAL A 76 2.58 20.52 -16.34
C VAL A 76 1.37 20.14 -15.49
N LEU A 77 1.38 18.89 -14.99
CA LEU A 77 0.32 18.30 -14.20
C LEU A 77 0.68 18.42 -12.71
N GLY A 78 -0.24 18.97 -11.93
CA GLY A 78 -0.10 19.16 -10.49
C GLY A 78 0.44 20.55 -10.14
N GLN A 79 -0.32 21.30 -9.33
CA GLN A 79 0.01 22.71 -8.99
C GLN A 79 0.94 22.82 -7.78
N GLU A 80 0.69 22.07 -6.72
CA GLU A 80 1.50 22.10 -5.47
C GLU A 80 2.55 20.98 -5.42
N GLN A 81 2.30 19.90 -6.14
CA GLN A 81 3.18 18.75 -6.28
C GLN A 81 3.24 18.40 -7.75
N GLU A 82 4.42 18.48 -8.38
CA GLU A 82 4.60 18.08 -9.78
C GLU A 82 4.29 16.58 -9.90
N LEU A 83 3.19 16.26 -10.58
CA LEU A 83 2.75 14.89 -10.87
C LEU A 83 3.33 14.39 -12.18
N GLY A 84 3.62 15.29 -13.11
CA GLY A 84 4.12 14.95 -14.42
C GLY A 84 3.97 16.06 -15.45
N ARG A 85 4.21 15.71 -16.71
CA ARG A 85 3.98 16.57 -17.87
C ARG A 85 3.24 15.81 -18.94
N PHE A 86 2.21 16.44 -19.49
CA PHE A 86 1.46 15.93 -20.61
C PHE A 86 1.76 16.77 -21.85
N TRP A 87 2.05 16.08 -22.95
CA TRP A 87 2.38 16.68 -24.22
C TRP A 87 1.61 15.97 -25.33
N LEU A 88 1.03 16.75 -26.24
CA LEU A 88 0.25 16.26 -27.35
C LEU A 88 0.58 17.05 -28.61
N GLU A 89 0.85 16.34 -29.71
CA GLU A 89 1.05 16.91 -31.04
C GLU A 89 -0.05 16.44 -31.99
N LYS A 90 -0.56 17.36 -32.81
CA LYS A 90 -1.46 17.06 -33.93
C LYS A 90 -1.15 17.93 -35.14
N ALA A 91 -1.54 17.47 -36.33
CA ALA A 91 -1.22 18.14 -37.59
C ALA A 91 -1.84 19.53 -37.73
N GLU A 92 -3.10 19.67 -37.32
CA GLU A 92 -3.87 20.92 -37.46
C GLU A 92 -3.73 21.79 -36.21
N PRO A 93 -3.89 23.12 -36.31
CA PRO A 93 -3.97 23.99 -35.13
C PRO A 93 -5.07 23.56 -34.14
N PHE A 94 -4.82 23.74 -32.84
CA PHE A 94 -5.87 23.57 -31.83
C PHE A 94 -6.93 24.66 -31.94
N LYS A 95 -8.19 24.26 -31.95
CA LYS A 95 -9.34 25.16 -31.82
C LYS A 95 -9.54 25.50 -30.34
N ASP A 96 -10.12 26.67 -30.06
CA ASP A 96 -10.35 27.13 -28.68
C ASP A 96 -11.12 26.13 -27.81
N PHE A 97 -12.09 25.42 -28.39
CA PHE A 97 -12.85 24.42 -27.65
C PHE A 97 -12.00 23.18 -27.31
N GLU A 98 -11.06 22.78 -28.18
CA GLU A 98 -10.16 21.64 -27.93
C GLU A 98 -9.22 21.97 -26.78
N LEU A 99 -8.68 23.20 -26.74
CA LEU A 99 -7.86 23.67 -25.63
C LEU A 99 -8.62 23.64 -24.30
N ARG A 100 -9.88 24.11 -24.29
CA ARG A 100 -10.74 24.03 -23.09
C ARG A 100 -11.01 22.59 -22.65
N LEU A 101 -11.26 21.68 -23.59
CA LEU A 101 -11.47 20.26 -23.29
C LEU A 101 -10.20 19.59 -22.77
N LEU A 102 -9.03 19.91 -23.35
CA LEU A 102 -7.73 19.44 -22.87
C LEU A 102 -7.46 19.93 -21.45
N ASP A 103 -7.76 21.19 -21.13
CA ASP A 103 -7.60 21.71 -19.76
C ASP A 103 -8.55 21.02 -18.75
N ILE A 104 -9.75 20.63 -19.17
CA ILE A 104 -10.66 19.82 -18.33
C ILE A 104 -10.08 18.42 -18.15
N TYR A 105 -9.62 17.81 -19.24
CA TYR A 105 -9.07 16.46 -19.22
C TYR A 105 -7.77 16.37 -18.40
N CYS A 106 -6.88 17.35 -18.50
CA CYS A 106 -5.67 17.42 -17.69
C CYS A 106 -5.98 17.52 -16.20
N ARG A 107 -7.03 18.25 -15.79
CA ARG A 107 -7.46 18.28 -14.38
C ARG A 107 -7.97 16.92 -13.89
N GLN A 108 -8.61 16.15 -14.76
CA GLN A 108 -9.01 14.78 -14.44
C GLN A 108 -7.80 13.86 -14.37
N LEU A 109 -6.88 13.97 -15.33
CA LEU A 109 -5.63 13.23 -15.36
C LEU A 109 -4.80 13.46 -14.10
N GLU A 110 -4.71 14.71 -13.63
CA GLU A 110 -4.08 15.08 -12.35
C GLU A 110 -4.70 14.31 -11.17
N ARG A 111 -6.03 14.22 -11.08
CA ARG A 111 -6.71 13.49 -10.01
C ARG A 111 -6.38 12.00 -10.03
N VAL A 112 -6.36 11.39 -11.22
CA VAL A 112 -6.04 9.96 -11.36
C VAL A 112 -4.58 9.69 -11.04
N LEU A 113 -3.65 10.50 -11.56
CA LEU A 113 -2.22 10.38 -11.25
C LEU A 113 -1.95 10.55 -9.75
N TYR A 114 -2.62 11.50 -9.10
CA TYR A 114 -2.54 11.66 -7.65
C TYR A 114 -3.03 10.41 -6.91
N ALA A 115 -4.17 9.85 -7.32
CA ALA A 115 -4.72 8.63 -6.71
C ALA A 115 -3.78 7.42 -6.86
N ILE A 116 -3.21 7.22 -8.06
CA ILE A 116 -2.21 6.16 -8.31
C ILE A 116 -1.00 6.35 -7.40
N LYS A 117 -0.45 7.58 -7.33
CA LYS A 117 0.71 7.91 -6.50
C LYS A 117 0.43 7.67 -5.01
N ALA A 118 -0.70 8.19 -4.51
CA ALA A 118 -1.08 8.03 -3.10
C ALA A 118 -1.26 6.55 -2.73
N ASN A 119 -1.86 5.75 -3.63
CA ASN A 119 -2.00 4.30 -3.41
C ASN A 119 -0.64 3.60 -3.42
N GLN A 120 0.26 3.94 -4.34
CA GLN A 120 1.62 3.40 -4.36
C GLN A 120 2.40 3.74 -3.09
N GLU A 121 2.32 4.99 -2.61
CA GLU A 121 2.94 5.42 -1.37
C GLU A 121 2.38 4.67 -0.16
N LEU A 122 1.05 4.47 -0.12
CA LEU A 122 0.37 3.70 0.92
C LEU A 122 0.83 2.23 0.93
N VAL A 123 0.81 1.57 -0.23
CA VAL A 123 1.27 0.19 -0.38
C VAL A 123 2.75 0.07 0.02
N SER A 124 3.59 1.00 -0.43
CA SER A 124 5.02 1.01 -0.09
C SER A 124 5.26 1.21 1.40
N ALA A 125 4.53 2.13 2.04
CA ALA A 125 4.60 2.34 3.49
C ALA A 125 4.15 1.11 4.28
N ASN A 126 3.05 0.47 3.86
CA ASN A 126 2.53 -0.74 4.48
C ASN A 126 3.54 -1.90 4.35
N THR A 127 4.12 -2.11 3.16
CA THR A 127 5.15 -3.13 2.94
C THR A 127 6.36 -2.90 3.85
N ARG A 128 6.90 -1.66 3.91
CA ARG A 128 8.02 -1.33 4.81
C ARG A 128 7.69 -1.60 6.27
N PHE A 129 6.49 -1.23 6.72
CA PHE A 129 6.03 -1.51 8.07
C PHE A 129 5.94 -3.01 8.34
N ARG A 130 5.36 -3.78 7.43
CA ARG A 130 5.27 -5.25 7.54
C ARG A 130 6.65 -5.89 7.60
N GLU A 131 7.60 -5.48 6.77
CA GLU A 131 8.98 -5.99 6.81
C GLU A 131 9.68 -5.69 8.14
N MET A 132 9.49 -4.47 8.67
CA MET A 132 10.03 -4.08 9.97
C MET A 132 9.49 -4.96 11.12
N VAL A 133 8.18 -5.20 11.15
CA VAL A 133 7.53 -6.06 12.16
C VAL A 133 7.93 -7.53 11.98
N GLU A 134 8.01 -8.01 10.75
CA GLU A 134 8.39 -9.40 10.41
C GLU A 134 9.82 -9.73 10.84
N HIS A 135 10.72 -8.75 10.80
CA HIS A 135 12.13 -8.91 11.12
C HIS A 135 12.56 -8.29 12.46
N ALA A 136 11.61 -7.89 13.31
CA ALA A 136 11.89 -7.34 14.64
C ALA A 136 12.71 -8.36 15.48
N PRO A 137 14.00 -8.09 15.80
CA PRO A 137 14.94 -9.13 16.21
C PRO A 137 14.70 -9.72 17.60
N MET A 138 14.15 -8.94 18.53
CA MET A 138 13.95 -9.32 19.94
C MET A 138 12.47 -9.40 20.34
N LEU A 139 11.57 -9.03 19.43
CA LEU A 139 10.15 -8.94 19.71
C LEU A 139 9.42 -10.01 18.91
N ALA A 140 8.96 -11.05 19.61
CA ALA A 140 8.01 -11.99 19.05
C ALA A 140 6.66 -11.29 18.97
N ILE A 141 6.08 -11.25 17.77
CA ILE A 141 4.83 -10.54 17.52
C ILE A 141 3.85 -11.52 16.90
N HIS A 142 2.67 -11.60 17.51
CA HIS A 142 1.60 -12.43 17.00
C HIS A 142 0.23 -11.77 17.22
N GLY A 143 -0.68 -11.99 16.29
CA GLY A 143 -2.00 -11.36 16.26
C GLY A 143 -3.10 -12.39 16.28
N PHE A 144 -4.23 -12.06 16.90
CA PHE A 144 -5.36 -12.96 17.06
C PHE A 144 -6.68 -12.27 16.71
N ASP A 145 -7.61 -13.05 16.18
CA ASP A 145 -9.02 -12.64 16.09
C ASP A 145 -9.74 -12.79 17.45
N GLY A 146 -11.00 -12.35 17.48
CA GLY A 146 -11.85 -12.45 18.68
C GLY A 146 -12.18 -13.88 19.12
N ASP A 147 -11.92 -14.89 18.27
CA ASP A 147 -12.10 -16.31 18.57
C ASP A 147 -10.80 -17.00 19.02
N GLY A 148 -9.71 -16.25 19.07
CA GLY A 148 -8.37 -16.72 19.42
C GLY A 148 -7.66 -17.47 18.30
N ARG A 149 -8.04 -17.27 17.03
CA ARG A 149 -7.30 -17.78 15.87
C ARG A 149 -6.11 -16.90 15.58
N ILE A 150 -4.98 -17.52 15.23
CA ILE A 150 -3.73 -16.83 14.94
C ILE A 150 -3.81 -16.20 13.55
N LEU A 151 -3.80 -14.87 13.49
CA LEU A 151 -3.80 -14.08 12.25
C LEU A 151 -2.40 -13.67 11.82
N TYR A 152 -1.48 -13.53 12.78
CA TYR A 152 -0.12 -13.08 12.51
C TYR A 152 0.88 -13.80 13.40
N TRP A 153 2.07 -14.06 12.86
CA TRP A 153 3.17 -14.74 13.51
C TRP A 153 4.46 -14.31 12.81
N ASN A 154 5.31 -13.53 13.48
CA ASN A 154 6.57 -13.08 12.90
C ASN A 154 7.71 -14.09 13.12
N ARG A 155 8.82 -13.88 12.40
CA ARG A 155 10.02 -14.71 12.51
C ARG A 155 10.57 -14.88 13.93
N THR A 156 10.42 -13.87 14.78
CA THR A 156 10.92 -13.96 16.16
C THR A 156 9.99 -14.79 17.05
N ALA A 157 8.68 -14.79 16.78
CA ALA A 157 7.74 -15.72 17.41
C ALA A 157 8.05 -17.18 17.02
N GLU A 158 8.42 -17.44 15.77
CA GLU A 158 8.87 -18.78 15.35
C GLU A 158 10.07 -19.25 16.17
N LYS A 159 11.06 -18.38 16.39
CA LYS A 159 12.25 -18.70 17.19
C LYS A 159 11.95 -18.84 18.68
N LEU A 160 11.04 -18.02 19.20
CA LEU A 160 10.71 -18.00 20.62
C LEU A 160 9.92 -19.24 21.05
N TYR A 161 8.95 -19.64 20.23
CA TYR A 161 8.03 -20.74 20.53
C TYR A 161 8.38 -22.04 19.80
N GLY A 162 9.16 -21.99 18.72
CA GLY A 162 9.61 -23.17 17.97
C GLY A 162 8.60 -23.70 16.94
N PHE A 163 7.58 -22.92 16.59
CA PHE A 163 6.57 -23.26 15.58
C PHE A 163 6.71 -22.35 14.37
N ALA A 164 6.75 -22.93 13.17
CA ALA A 164 6.74 -22.15 11.93
C ALA A 164 5.38 -21.48 11.75
N LYS A 165 5.38 -20.29 11.13
CA LYS A 165 4.19 -19.52 10.82
C LYS A 165 3.13 -20.35 10.09
N GLU A 166 3.55 -21.14 9.10
CA GLU A 166 2.66 -21.97 8.28
C GLU A 166 1.96 -23.07 9.10
N GLU A 167 2.53 -23.47 10.24
CA GLU A 167 1.96 -24.49 11.11
C GLU A 167 0.88 -23.94 12.04
N VAL A 168 0.84 -22.63 12.27
CA VAL A 168 0.00 -22.02 13.32
C VAL A 168 -1.04 -21.05 12.78
N LEU A 169 -0.81 -20.44 11.62
CA LEU A 169 -1.76 -19.50 11.03
C LEU A 169 -3.15 -20.12 10.82
N GLY A 170 -4.19 -19.36 11.19
CA GLY A 170 -5.60 -19.77 11.11
C GLY A 170 -6.06 -20.74 12.20
N GLN A 171 -5.14 -21.30 12.98
CA GLN A 171 -5.46 -22.22 14.07
C GLN A 171 -5.79 -21.46 15.35
N LYS A 172 -6.63 -22.06 16.21
CA LYS A 172 -6.85 -21.54 17.56
C LYS A 172 -5.63 -21.79 18.43
N VAL A 173 -5.30 -20.82 19.26
CA VAL A 173 -4.22 -20.93 20.25
C VAL A 173 -4.42 -22.16 21.13
N SER A 174 -3.34 -22.94 21.32
CA SER A 174 -3.35 -24.16 22.12
C SER A 174 -2.49 -24.02 23.39
N VAL A 175 -2.73 -24.92 24.36
CA VAL A 175 -1.90 -25.05 25.57
C VAL A 175 -0.48 -25.50 25.23
N GLU A 176 -0.28 -26.26 24.16
CA GLU A 176 1.05 -26.68 23.72
C GLU A 176 1.89 -25.48 23.28
N LEU A 177 1.28 -24.53 22.55
CA LEU A 177 1.94 -23.34 22.04
C LEU A 177 2.32 -22.36 23.16
N MET A 178 1.39 -22.08 24.09
CA MET A 178 1.56 -21.04 25.11
C MET A 178 1.93 -21.55 26.50
N GLY A 179 1.69 -22.83 26.79
CA GLY A 179 1.73 -23.36 28.15
C GLY A 179 0.48 -23.01 28.94
N TYR A 180 0.25 -23.75 30.03
CA TYR A 180 -1.01 -23.66 30.78
C TYR A 180 -1.29 -22.28 31.38
N ALA A 181 -0.27 -21.65 31.99
CA ALA A 181 -0.42 -20.36 32.66
C ALA A 181 -0.79 -19.24 31.66
N LEU A 182 -0.02 -19.16 30.57
CA LEU A 182 -0.24 -18.16 29.53
C LEU A 182 -1.55 -18.40 28.77
N HIS A 183 -1.85 -19.65 28.42
CA HIS A 183 -3.12 -20.00 27.77
C HIS A 183 -4.32 -19.62 28.64
N ARG A 184 -4.27 -19.84 29.96
CA ARG A 184 -5.33 -19.40 30.87
C ARG A 184 -5.50 -17.88 30.83
N GLN A 185 -4.40 -17.13 30.86
CA GLN A 185 -4.45 -15.68 30.75
C GLN A 185 -5.02 -15.24 29.39
N PHE A 186 -4.64 -15.92 28.30
CA PHE A 186 -5.16 -15.66 26.96
C PHE A 186 -6.68 -15.82 26.89
N GLN A 187 -7.26 -16.86 27.53
CA GLN A 187 -8.72 -17.02 27.61
C GLN A 187 -9.42 -15.86 28.35
N GLN A 188 -8.75 -15.27 29.35
CA GLN A 188 -9.27 -14.08 30.03
C GLN A 188 -9.24 -12.86 29.10
N VAL A 189 -8.20 -12.71 28.28
CA VAL A 189 -8.12 -11.65 27.26
C VAL A 189 -9.22 -11.81 26.21
N LEU A 190 -9.52 -13.03 25.76
CA LEU A 190 -10.64 -13.27 24.83
C LEU A 190 -12.00 -12.91 25.45
N SER A 191 -12.19 -13.25 26.72
CA SER A 191 -13.46 -12.98 27.43
C SER A 191 -13.62 -11.50 27.81
N ASN A 192 -12.51 -10.78 27.98
CA ASN A 192 -12.47 -9.36 28.27
C ASN A 192 -11.43 -8.70 27.37
N PRO A 193 -11.78 -8.35 26.12
CA PRO A 193 -10.84 -7.78 25.15
C PRO A 193 -10.09 -6.55 25.68
N PRO A 194 -8.85 -6.30 25.24
CA PRO A 194 -8.09 -5.12 25.65
C PRO A 194 -8.70 -3.85 25.07
N ILE A 195 -8.67 -2.74 25.83
CA ILE A 195 -9.13 -1.42 25.38
C ILE A 195 -7.91 -0.51 25.17
N ALA A 196 -7.96 0.45 24.25
CA ALA A 196 -6.84 1.37 24.03
C ALA A 196 -6.49 2.15 25.31
N GLY A 197 -5.18 2.25 25.58
CA GLY A 197 -4.65 2.87 26.79
C GLY A 197 -4.58 1.94 28.01
N GLU A 198 -5.10 0.72 27.92
CA GLU A 198 -4.96 -0.29 28.97
C GLU A 198 -3.59 -1.00 28.87
N GLU A 199 -2.80 -0.95 29.94
CA GLU A 199 -1.55 -1.70 30.03
C GLU A 199 -1.79 -3.10 30.59
N ARG A 200 -1.69 -4.12 29.73
CA ARG A 200 -1.74 -5.53 30.14
C ARG A 200 -0.38 -6.17 29.97
N VAL A 201 0.35 -6.24 31.07
CA VAL A 201 1.68 -6.86 31.14
C VAL A 201 1.58 -8.22 31.83
N TRP A 202 2.29 -9.20 31.31
CA TRP A 202 2.46 -10.49 31.96
C TRP A 202 3.88 -10.98 31.83
N GLU A 203 4.38 -11.58 32.90
CA GLU A 203 5.70 -12.17 32.92
C GLU A 203 5.60 -13.61 33.39
N GLY A 204 6.28 -14.51 32.68
CA GLY A 204 6.26 -15.92 33.04
C GLY A 204 7.07 -16.79 32.11
N GLU A 205 6.95 -18.10 32.30
CA GLU A 205 7.59 -19.09 31.43
C GLU A 205 6.63 -19.58 30.36
N VAL A 206 7.12 -19.66 29.13
CA VAL A 206 6.44 -20.29 27.99
C VAL A 206 7.21 -21.52 27.52
N PRO A 207 6.50 -22.54 27.01
CA PRO A 207 7.15 -23.68 26.37
C PRO A 207 7.67 -23.24 25.00
N HIS A 208 8.79 -23.83 24.63
CA HIS A 208 9.24 -23.88 23.26
C HIS A 208 9.12 -25.32 22.77
N ARG A 209 8.79 -25.53 21.50
CA ARG A 209 8.47 -26.84 20.91
C ARG A 209 9.49 -27.96 21.19
N LEU A 210 10.78 -27.61 21.25
CA LEU A 210 11.87 -28.54 21.62
C LEU A 210 11.93 -28.89 23.12
N GLY A 211 10.90 -28.56 23.92
CA GLY A 211 10.81 -28.86 25.35
C GLY A 211 11.54 -27.89 26.28
N GLN A 212 12.33 -26.96 25.75
CA GLN A 212 12.95 -25.90 26.55
C GLN A 212 11.90 -24.90 27.05
N LYS A 213 12.14 -24.32 28.22
CA LYS A 213 11.33 -23.20 28.72
C LYS A 213 12.02 -21.87 28.47
N LYS A 214 11.23 -20.85 28.14
CA LYS A 214 11.67 -19.48 27.90
C LYS A 214 10.96 -18.55 28.86
N SER A 215 11.70 -17.67 29.52
CA SER A 215 11.11 -16.58 30.30
C SER A 215 10.79 -15.43 29.37
N VAL A 216 9.54 -14.95 29.42
CA VAL A 216 9.07 -13.87 28.55
C VAL A 216 8.41 -12.77 29.35
N LEU A 217 8.57 -11.54 28.85
CA LEU A 217 7.75 -10.40 29.20
C LEU A 217 6.78 -10.14 28.03
N SER A 218 5.49 -10.22 28.32
CA SER A 218 4.41 -10.13 27.35
C SER A 218 3.61 -8.84 27.51
N PHE A 219 3.19 -8.28 26.39
CA PHE A 219 2.29 -7.14 26.29
C PHE A 219 1.11 -7.51 25.37
N VAL A 220 -0.08 -7.04 25.71
CA VAL A 220 -1.28 -7.21 24.87
C VAL A 220 -1.81 -5.84 24.48
N LEU A 221 -2.06 -5.65 23.19
CA LEU A 221 -2.51 -4.40 22.59
C LEU A 221 -3.73 -4.67 21.70
N PRO A 222 -4.80 -3.85 21.76
CA PRO A 222 -5.88 -3.96 20.80
C PRO A 222 -5.40 -3.53 19.40
N VAL A 223 -5.99 -4.11 18.37
CA VAL A 223 -5.70 -3.77 16.96
C VAL A 223 -7.01 -3.50 16.24
N GLY A 224 -7.00 -2.48 15.38
CA GLY A 224 -8.17 -2.09 14.58
C GLY A 224 -9.03 -1.02 15.24
N ASP A 225 -10.19 -0.76 14.63
CA ASP A 225 -11.19 0.14 15.18
C ASP A 225 -11.90 -0.58 16.35
N LEU A 226 -11.68 -0.09 17.57
CA LEU A 226 -12.12 -0.70 18.84
C LEU A 226 -13.64 -0.92 18.92
N GLN A 227 -14.41 -0.30 18.01
CA GLN A 227 -15.87 -0.47 17.93
C GLN A 227 -16.32 -1.64 17.05
N GLN A 228 -15.43 -2.26 16.25
CA GLN A 228 -15.83 -3.24 15.22
C GLN A 228 -15.10 -4.59 15.31
N THR A 229 -13.90 -4.66 15.87
CA THR A 229 -13.12 -5.90 15.91
C THR A 229 -12.55 -6.19 17.30
N ASN A 230 -12.76 -7.40 17.81
CA ASN A 230 -12.09 -7.93 19.02
C ASN A 230 -10.67 -8.46 18.70
N GLU A 231 -10.00 -7.89 17.71
CA GLU A 231 -8.65 -8.26 17.32
C GLU A 231 -7.61 -7.65 18.27
N PHE A 232 -6.57 -8.41 18.56
CA PHE A 232 -5.48 -7.94 19.41
C PHE A 232 -4.16 -8.56 19.00
N MET A 233 -3.09 -7.81 19.25
CA MET A 233 -1.71 -8.28 19.15
C MET A 233 -1.17 -8.57 20.53
N ARG A 234 -0.34 -9.60 20.60
CA ARG A 234 0.55 -9.83 21.72
C ARG A 234 1.99 -9.78 21.26
N MET A 235 2.81 -9.17 22.11
CA MET A 235 4.22 -8.96 21.87
C MET A 235 5.00 -9.55 23.04
N ASP A 236 5.94 -10.45 22.76
CA ASP A 236 6.73 -11.11 23.78
C ASP A 236 8.22 -10.85 23.57
N VAL A 237 8.90 -10.53 24.67
CA VAL A 237 10.37 -10.37 24.71
C VAL A 237 10.95 -11.55 25.48
N ASP A 238 11.90 -12.28 24.87
CA ASP A 238 12.67 -13.31 25.58
C ASP A 238 13.63 -12.64 26.58
N VAL A 239 13.34 -12.77 27.86
CA VAL A 239 14.14 -12.23 28.97
C VAL A 239 14.96 -13.32 29.67
N SER A 240 15.07 -14.52 29.06
CA SER A 240 15.74 -15.66 29.67
C SER A 240 17.21 -15.40 29.98
N GLN A 241 17.92 -14.63 29.13
CA GLN A 241 19.33 -14.29 29.38
C GLN A 241 19.47 -13.29 30.54
N ASN A 242 18.64 -12.25 30.58
CA ASN A 242 18.68 -11.21 31.61
C ASN A 242 18.45 -11.81 33.00
N LYS A 243 17.42 -12.66 33.15
CA LYS A 243 17.15 -13.35 34.42
C LYS A 243 18.29 -14.23 34.90
N ARG A 244 19.00 -14.91 33.98
CA ARG A 244 20.16 -15.75 34.33
C ARG A 244 21.36 -14.92 34.81
N MET A 245 21.47 -13.66 34.38
CA MET A 245 22.54 -12.76 34.82
C MET A 245 22.22 -12.13 36.17
N GLU A 246 20.96 -11.80 36.46
CA GLU A 246 20.52 -11.25 37.75
C GLU A 246 20.59 -12.26 38.90
N GLN A 247 20.55 -13.56 38.59
CA GLN A 247 20.64 -14.65 39.56
C GLN A 247 22.08 -15.13 39.83
N ARG A 248 23.10 -14.46 39.28
CA ARG A 248 24.54 -14.72 39.50
C ARG A 248 25.16 -13.67 40.41
#